data_AF-A0A1G1NWA9-F1
#
_entry.id   AF-A0A1G1NWA9-F1
#
_cell.length_a   1.000
_cell.length_b   1.000
_cell.length_c   1.000
_cell.angle_alpha   90.00
_cell.angle_beta   90.00
_cell.angle_gamma   90.00
#
_symmetry.space_group_name_H-M   'P 1'
#
loop_
_entity.id
_entity.type
_entity.pdbx_description
1 polymer ?
#
loop_
_entity_poly.entity_id
_entity_poly.type
_entity_poly.pdbx_seq_one_letter_code
_entity_poly.pdbx_strand_id
1 'polypeptide(L)'
;MSKLYILTIICLSGYILVKSRWFRAFIQAWRDAELFSKNEKLTMFDVRRLIIKGEKDLAVRVYCELFKTSAEEASRAVEDIERSIQPKDFEL
;
A
#
# COMPACT_ATOMS: atom_id res chain seq x y z
N MET A 1 37.88 -16.42 -10.57
CA MET A 1 37.61 -15.47 -9.47
C MET A 1 36.40 -14.58 -9.73
N SER A 2 36.25 -13.94 -10.89
CA SER A 2 35.12 -13.01 -11.17
C SER A 2 33.71 -13.65 -11.16
N LYS A 3 33.59 -14.94 -11.49
CA LYS A 3 32.28 -15.65 -11.52
C LYS A 3 31.66 -15.83 -10.13
N LEU A 4 32.48 -16.01 -9.08
CA LEU A 4 32.00 -16.11 -7.69
C LEU A 4 31.48 -14.76 -7.17
N TYR A 5 32.09 -13.66 -7.60
CA TYR A 5 31.68 -12.29 -7.25
C TYR A 5 30.31 -11.92 -7.82
N ILE A 6 30.02 -12.36 -9.04
CA ILE A 6 28.72 -12.11 -9.68
C ILE A 6 27.61 -12.87 -8.93
N LEU A 7 27.86 -14.11 -8.54
CA LEU A 7 26.93 -14.93 -7.75
C LEU A 7 26.62 -14.29 -6.39
N THR A 8 27.62 -13.80 -5.67
CA THR A 8 27.41 -13.16 -4.36
C THR A 8 26.60 -11.87 -4.48
N ILE A 9 26.84 -11.06 -5.51
CA ILE A 9 26.07 -9.83 -5.77
C ILE A 9 24.60 -10.16 -6.07
N ILE A 10 24.34 -11.17 -6.91
CA ILE A 10 22.96 -11.61 -7.22
C ILE A 10 22.26 -12.10 -5.96
N CYS A 11 22.90 -12.96 -5.16
CA CYS A 11 22.33 -13.44 -3.90
C CYS A 11 22.04 -12.29 -2.91
N LEU A 12 22.96 -11.33 -2.77
CA LEU A 12 22.76 -10.16 -1.91
C LEU A 12 21.61 -9.29 -2.40
N SER A 13 21.50 -9.02 -3.70
CA SER A 13 20.39 -8.25 -4.26
C SER A 13 19.04 -8.94 -4.04
N GLY A 14 18.96 -10.26 -4.25
CA GLY A 14 17.76 -11.05 -3.98
C GLY A 14 17.36 -11.02 -2.51
N TYR A 15 18.34 -11.19 -1.62
CA TYR A 15 18.12 -11.10 -0.17
C TYR A 15 17.60 -9.72 0.24
N ILE A 16 18.19 -8.64 -0.27
CA ILE A 16 17.76 -7.26 0.02
C ILE A 16 16.35 -7.02 -0.52
N LEU A 17 16.01 -7.50 -1.71
CA LEU A 17 14.67 -7.36 -2.29
C LEU A 17 13.61 -8.13 -1.48
N VAL A 18 13.89 -9.39 -1.13
CA VAL A 18 12.98 -10.20 -0.30
C VAL A 18 12.80 -9.56 1.06
N LYS A 19 13.89 -9.16 1.72
CA LYS A 19 13.85 -8.49 3.01
C LYS A 19 13.16 -7.13 2.92
N SER A 20 13.34 -6.37 1.85
CA SER A 20 12.64 -5.10 1.61
C SER A 20 11.13 -5.32 1.44
N ARG A 21 10.71 -6.34 0.69
CA ARG A 21 9.28 -6.68 0.56
C ARG A 21 8.70 -7.14 1.89
N TRP A 22 9.43 -7.96 2.64
CA TRP A 22 9.01 -8.42 3.96
C TRP A 22 8.95 -7.28 4.97
N PHE A 23 9.92 -6.37 4.95
CA PHE A 23 9.97 -5.21 5.83
C PHE A 23 8.83 -4.23 5.52
N ARG A 24 8.50 -4.01 4.24
CA ARG A 24 7.31 -3.24 3.85
C ARG A 24 6.03 -3.91 4.35
N ALA A 25 5.87 -5.21 4.11
CA ALA A 25 4.68 -5.94 4.57
C ALA A 25 4.55 -5.93 6.10
N PHE A 26 5.67 -6.04 6.82
CA PHE A 26 5.71 -5.99 8.29
C PHE A 26 5.36 -4.59 8.83
N ILE A 27 5.95 -3.53 8.26
CA ILE A 27 5.58 -2.15 8.59
C ILE A 27 4.11 -1.89 8.28
N GLN A 28 3.60 -2.44 7.18
CA GLN A 28 2.20 -2.32 6.79
C GLN A 28 1.28 -3.00 7.80
N ALA A 29 1.60 -4.23 8.22
CA ALA A 29 0.85 -4.93 9.26
C ALA A 29 0.88 -4.22 10.63
N TRP A 30 2.00 -3.59 10.97
CA TRP A 30 2.11 -2.78 12.19
C TRP A 30 1.27 -1.50 12.10
N ARG A 31 1.26 -0.83 10.94
CA ARG A 31 0.42 0.37 10.72
C ARG A 31 -1.07 0.02 10.66
N ASP A 32 -1.43 -1.12 10.09
CA ASP A 32 -2.80 -1.64 10.13
C ASP A 32 -3.26 -1.77 11.60
N ALA A 33 -2.47 -2.44 12.43
CA ALA A 33 -2.77 -2.62 13.85
C ALA A 33 -2.90 -1.28 14.60
N GLU A 34 -2.04 -0.30 14.29
CA GLU A 34 -2.09 1.03 14.91
C GLU A 34 -3.31 1.85 14.46
N LEU A 35 -3.69 1.76 13.18
CA LEU A 35 -4.87 2.47 12.63
C LEU A 35 -6.18 1.96 13.23
N PHE A 36 -6.32 0.64 13.43
CA PHE A 36 -7.51 0.06 14.06
C PHE A 36 -7.48 0.12 15.59
N SER A 37 -6.30 0.20 16.22
CA SER A 37 -6.18 0.33 17.68
C SER A 37 -6.63 1.70 18.20
N LYS A 38 -6.53 2.74 17.36
CA LYS A 38 -7.06 4.06 17.69
C LYS A 38 -8.53 4.04 17.32
N ASN A 39 -9.43 3.89 18.31
CA ASN A 39 -10.90 3.96 18.17
C ASN A 39 -11.41 5.35 17.68
N GLU A 40 -10.64 6.05 16.86
CA GLU A 40 -11.06 7.25 16.14
C GLU A 40 -11.92 6.80 14.96
N LYS A 41 -13.09 7.41 14.81
CA LYS A 41 -13.97 7.17 13.67
C LYS A 41 -13.16 7.29 12.39
N LEU A 42 -12.92 6.17 11.71
CA LEU A 42 -12.36 6.18 10.36
C LEU A 42 -13.25 7.04 9.48
N THR A 43 -12.65 7.83 8.60
CA THR A 43 -13.36 8.72 7.69
C THR A 43 -12.88 8.55 6.25
N MET A 44 -13.66 9.08 5.31
CA MET A 44 -13.25 9.17 3.91
C MET A 44 -11.98 10.02 3.70
N PHE A 45 -11.61 10.88 4.65
CA PHE A 45 -10.34 11.61 4.60
C PHE A 45 -9.14 10.67 4.78
N ASP A 46 -9.27 9.64 5.62
CA ASP A 46 -8.22 8.64 5.83
C ASP A 46 -8.02 7.80 4.57
N VAL A 47 -9.12 7.39 3.91
CA VAL A 47 -9.08 6.70 2.62
C VAL A 47 -8.34 7.54 1.58
N ARG A 48 -8.70 8.83 1.41
CA ARG A 48 -8.01 9.71 0.45
C ARG A 48 -6.54 9.90 0.78
N ARG A 49 -6.20 10.06 2.06
CA ARG A 49 -4.81 10.19 2.52
C ARG A 49 -3.99 8.93 2.21
N LEU A 50 -4.56 7.74 2.38
CA LEU A 50 -3.92 6.46 2.06
C LEU A 50 -3.70 6.32 0.54
N ILE A 51 -4.67 6.73 -0.28
CA ILE A 51 -4.54 6.75 -1.75
C ILE A 51 -3.40 7.69 -2.19
N ILE A 52 -3.35 8.92 -1.65
CA ILE A 52 -2.28 9.89 -1.97
C ILE A 52 -0.89 9.37 -1.58
N LYS A 53 -0.80 8.58 -0.51
CA LYS A 53 0.45 7.94 -0.07
C LYS A 53 0.85 6.72 -0.92
N GLY A 54 0.01 6.29 -1.86
CA GLY A 54 0.22 5.07 -2.64
C GLY A 54 -0.10 3.78 -1.88
N GLU A 55 -0.76 3.88 -0.72
CA GLU A 55 -1.13 2.75 0.15
C GLU A 55 -2.52 2.23 -0.20
N LYS A 56 -2.70 1.77 -1.45
CA LYS A 56 -4.00 1.39 -2.02
C LYS A 56 -4.66 0.23 -1.28
N ASP A 57 -3.92 -0.82 -0.94
CA ASP A 57 -4.45 -1.97 -0.19
C ASP A 57 -5.06 -1.59 1.16
N LEU A 58 -4.43 -0.61 1.80
CA LEU A 58 -4.84 -0.04 3.08
C LEU A 58 -6.10 0.80 2.91
N ALA A 59 -6.14 1.64 1.88
CA ALA A 59 -7.33 2.41 1.52
C ALA A 59 -8.55 1.50 1.27
N VAL A 60 -8.35 0.36 0.61
CA VAL A 60 -9.40 -0.65 0.37
C VAL A 60 -9.92 -1.24 1.67
N ARG A 61 -9.05 -1.61 2.62
CA ARG A 61 -9.50 -2.13 3.92
C ARG A 61 -10.26 -1.09 4.73
N VAL A 62 -9.78 0.15 4.77
CA VAL A 62 -10.46 1.25 5.48
C VAL A 62 -11.82 1.53 4.83
N TYR A 63 -11.90 1.50 3.50
CA TYR A 63 -13.16 1.66 2.78
C TYR A 63 -14.14 0.50 3.05
N CYS A 64 -13.64 -0.75 3.06
CA CYS A 64 -14.42 -1.92 3.45
C CYS A 64 -15.00 -1.78 4.85
N GLU A 65 -14.21 -1.30 5.83
CA GLU A 65 -14.71 -1.16 7.20
C GLU A 65 -15.71 -0.01 7.34
N LEU A 66 -15.46 1.11 6.64
CA LEU A 66 -16.35 2.28 6.58
C LEU A 66 -17.74 1.95 6.02
N PHE A 67 -17.79 1.25 4.89
CA PHE A 67 -19.03 1.00 4.15
C PHE A 67 -19.57 -0.43 4.30
N LYS A 68 -18.86 -1.29 5.03
CA LYS A 68 -19.17 -2.73 5.17
C LYS A 68 -19.37 -3.43 3.83
N THR A 69 -18.56 -3.08 2.84
CA THR A 69 -18.62 -3.64 1.47
C THR A 69 -17.62 -4.77 1.29
N SER A 70 -17.77 -5.50 0.18
CA SER A 70 -16.77 -6.50 -0.21
C SER A 70 -15.45 -5.86 -0.62
N ALA A 71 -14.34 -6.60 -0.48
CA ALA A 71 -13.01 -6.13 -0.88
C ALA A 71 -12.94 -5.78 -2.38
N GLU A 72 -13.70 -6.46 -3.22
CA GLU A 72 -13.78 -6.17 -4.65
C GLU A 72 -14.46 -4.83 -4.93
N GLU A 73 -15.60 -4.56 -4.30
CA GLU A 73 -16.32 -3.29 -4.46
C GLU A 73 -15.51 -2.13 -3.89
N ALA A 74 -14.89 -2.32 -2.73
CA ALA A 74 -14.00 -1.34 -2.12
C ALA A 74 -12.78 -1.06 -3.01
N SER A 75 -12.22 -2.09 -3.65
CA SER A 75 -11.11 -1.94 -4.60
C SER A 75 -11.49 -1.08 -5.79
N ARG A 76 -12.63 -1.34 -6.43
CA ARG A 76 -13.14 -0.52 -7.54
C ARG A 76 -13.39 0.91 -7.10
N ALA A 77 -14.03 1.11 -5.96
CA ALA A 77 -14.33 2.44 -5.43
C ALA A 77 -13.06 3.24 -5.13
N VAL A 78 -12.06 2.61 -4.51
CA VAL A 78 -10.75 3.23 -4.24
C VAL A 78 -10.02 3.59 -5.52
N GLU A 79 -10.10 2.74 -6.55
CA GLU A 79 -9.49 2.98 -7.84
C GLU A 79 -10.16 4.13 -8.61
N ASP A 80 -11.48 4.24 -8.54
CA ASP A 80 -12.21 5.38 -9.10
C ASP A 80 -11.87 6.68 -8.35
N ILE A 81 -11.72 6.61 -7.02
CA ILE A 81 -11.26 7.74 -6.21
C ILE A 81 -9.82 8.12 -6.59
N GLU A 82 -8.93 7.16 -6.78
CA GLU A 82 -7.56 7.39 -7.22
C GLU A 82 -7.51 8.11 -8.57
N ARG A 83 -8.30 7.66 -9.55
CA ARG A 83 -8.42 8.35 -10.85
C ARG A 83 -8.98 9.77 -10.73
N SER A 84 -9.79 10.05 -9.72
CA SER A 84 -10.32 11.39 -9.46
C SER A 84 -9.35 12.33 -8.72
N ILE A 85 -8.41 11.76 -7.96
CA ILE A 85 -7.43 12.50 -7.15
C ILE A 85 -6.15 12.74 -7.93
N GLN A 86 -5.74 11.80 -8.79
CA GLN A 86 -4.67 12.07 -9.73
C GLN A 86 -5.12 13.26 -10.57
N PRO A 87 -4.42 14.41 -10.52
CA PRO A 87 -4.64 15.41 -11.54
C PRO A 87 -4.41 14.65 -12.84
N LYS A 88 -5.39 14.67 -13.75
CA LYS A 88 -5.13 14.36 -15.15
C LYS A 88 -3.81 15.05 -15.44
N ASP A 89 -2.77 14.27 -15.72
CA ASP A 89 -1.53 14.80 -16.23
C ASP A 89 -1.97 15.78 -17.30
N PHE A 90 -1.80 17.08 -17.02
CA PHE A 90 -1.92 18.08 -18.03
C PHE A 90 -0.85 17.67 -19.02
N GLU A 91 -1.29 17.07 -20.13
CA GLU A 91 -0.51 16.95 -21.34
C GLU A 91 0.07 18.34 -21.63
N LEU A 92 1.36 18.53 -21.36
CA LEU A 92 2.42 19.07 -22.22
C LEU A 92 3.66 19.48 -21.39
#